data_AF-A0A7I8LF03-F1
#
_entry.id   AF-A0A7I8LF03-F1
#
_cell.length_a   1.000
_cell.length_b   1.000
_cell.length_c   1.000
_cell.angle_alpha   90.00
_cell.angle_beta   90.00
_cell.angle_gamma   90.00
#
_symmetry.space_group_name_H-M   'P 1'
#
loop_
_entity.id
_entity.type
_entity.pdbx_description
1 polymer ?
#
loop_
_entity_poly.entity_id
_entity_poly.type
_entity_poly.pdbx_seq_one_letter_code
_entity_poly.pdbx_strand_id
1 'polypeptide(L)'
;MSRTAPVEIIGGEAQPPPCDVTHTAPAVVFSTGGYAGNFFHDVSEVLIPLFLTAGQLRHVQLVASDYQYYWVAKYRRVLDHLAGSPEQAGVVAAASPSSPVEPTVHCFPAAVVGLKYHGNLACNATAPPGGVTIHDFRRFLREALSLSPLTPNPPPAEDQRRPLLVLLSRRNSRALLNEAAVAELAREVGFRVEVAGPEALNRLEAFSRVVAGAAVLVGVHGAGMTNMVFLREGAVVLQVVPWGLQWAAMAYFQWPAEAMGLQYMEYKVAVEESTLSEDYPPDHPVLADPWAIDRLGYNVSGPVYTDGQKVRLNLTRFRESLLEALRRLPRPA
;
A
#
# COMPACT_ATOMS: atom_id res chain seq x y z
N MET A 1 13.22 10.27 -19.62
CA MET A 1 13.56 8.84 -19.71
C MET A 1 12.30 8.05 -19.44
N SER A 2 11.96 7.07 -20.29
CA SER A 2 10.82 6.18 -20.04
C SER A 2 11.03 5.45 -18.71
N ARG A 3 10.00 5.39 -17.86
CA ARG A 3 10.11 4.72 -16.55
C ARG A 3 9.84 3.22 -16.63
N THR A 4 9.43 2.73 -17.80
CA THR A 4 9.13 1.32 -18.09
C THR A 4 9.61 0.96 -19.49
N ALA A 5 10.03 -0.28 -19.68
CA ALA A 5 10.34 -0.85 -20.97
C ALA A 5 9.06 -1.04 -21.80
N PRO A 6 9.05 -0.67 -23.10
CA PRO A 6 7.92 -0.94 -23.97
C PRO A 6 7.80 -2.44 -24.24
N VAL A 7 6.56 -2.92 -24.36
CA VAL A 7 6.26 -4.25 -24.90
C VAL A 7 5.78 -4.08 -26.33
N GLU A 8 6.49 -4.69 -27.28
CA GLU A 8 6.13 -4.66 -28.70
C GLU A 8 5.27 -5.87 -29.05
N ILE A 9 4.08 -5.63 -29.58
CA ILE A 9 3.21 -6.68 -30.10
C ILE A 9 3.38 -6.72 -31.62
N ILE A 10 4.11 -7.73 -32.11
CA ILE A 10 4.35 -7.93 -33.54
C ILE A 10 3.28 -8.89 -34.07
N GLY A 11 2.40 -8.41 -34.95
CA GLY A 11 1.44 -9.23 -35.68
C GLY A 11 1.83 -9.39 -37.15
N GLY A 12 1.44 -10.49 -37.80
CA GLY A 12 1.58 -10.68 -39.25
C GLY A 12 2.03 -12.08 -39.70
N GLU A 13 2.37 -12.22 -40.99
CA GLU A 13 2.80 -13.45 -41.68
C GLU A 13 4.25 -13.90 -41.36
N ALA A 14 4.94 -13.21 -40.45
CA ALA A 14 6.30 -13.59 -40.06
C ALA A 14 6.25 -14.92 -39.30
N GLN A 15 7.01 -15.90 -39.76
CA GLN A 15 7.14 -17.18 -39.05
C GLN A 15 7.80 -16.92 -37.69
N PRO A 16 7.11 -17.17 -36.56
CA PRO A 16 7.68 -16.90 -35.24
C PRO A 16 8.92 -17.77 -35.04
N PRO A 17 9.92 -17.29 -34.27
CA PRO A 17 11.08 -18.10 -33.95
C PRO A 17 10.66 -19.39 -33.21
N PRO A 18 11.46 -20.46 -33.28
CA PRO A 18 11.19 -21.67 -32.53
C PRO A 18 11.17 -21.38 -31.03
N CYS A 19 10.33 -22.12 -30.30
CA CYS A 19 10.24 -22.02 -28.85
C CYS A 19 11.47 -22.67 -28.20
N ASP A 20 12.17 -21.92 -27.36
CA ASP A 20 13.20 -22.48 -26.47
C ASP A 20 12.55 -23.10 -25.22
N VAL A 21 11.48 -22.45 -24.73
CA VAL A 21 10.69 -22.91 -23.57
C VAL A 21 9.21 -22.90 -23.94
N THR A 22 8.53 -24.01 -23.71
CA THR A 22 7.08 -24.13 -23.93
C THR A 22 6.36 -24.20 -22.59
N HIS A 23 5.40 -23.30 -22.38
CA HIS A 23 4.57 -23.23 -21.18
C HIS A 23 3.20 -23.83 -21.46
N THR A 24 2.61 -24.46 -20.46
CA THR A 24 1.23 -24.99 -20.51
C THR A 24 0.20 -24.00 -19.96
N ALA A 25 0.65 -23.01 -19.19
CA ALA A 25 -0.15 -21.95 -18.59
C ALA A 25 -0.15 -20.68 -19.48
N PRO A 26 -1.24 -19.89 -19.49
CA PRO A 26 -1.22 -18.57 -20.11
C PRO A 26 -0.23 -17.63 -19.42
N ALA A 27 0.31 -16.67 -20.15
CA ALA A 27 1.14 -15.61 -19.58
C ALA A 27 0.31 -14.42 -19.10
N VAL A 28 0.72 -13.81 -17.99
CA VAL A 28 0.34 -12.42 -17.65
C VAL A 28 1.62 -11.59 -17.62
N VAL A 29 1.71 -10.66 -18.57
CA VAL A 29 2.87 -9.78 -18.74
C VAL A 29 2.61 -8.47 -18.03
N PHE A 30 3.49 -8.11 -17.10
CA PHE A 30 3.43 -6.89 -16.32
C PHE A 30 4.79 -6.22 -16.16
N SER A 31 4.81 -5.02 -15.60
CA SER A 31 6.04 -4.29 -15.31
C SER A 31 6.25 -4.19 -13.80
N THR A 32 7.49 -4.41 -13.35
CA THR A 32 7.95 -4.06 -11.99
C THR A 32 8.79 -2.77 -11.99
N GLY A 33 8.70 -1.98 -13.06
CA GLY A 33 9.31 -0.66 -13.20
C GLY A 33 8.35 0.47 -12.82
N GLY A 34 8.55 1.66 -13.38
CA GLY A 34 7.63 2.78 -13.16
C GLY A 34 7.70 3.35 -11.74
N TYR A 35 6.57 3.32 -11.04
CA TYR A 35 6.44 3.77 -9.64
C TYR A 35 6.57 2.64 -8.62
N ALA A 36 6.77 1.39 -9.07
CA ALA A 36 7.05 0.27 -8.17
C ALA A 36 8.31 0.53 -7.32
N GLY A 37 8.29 0.05 -6.08
CA GLY A 37 9.33 0.28 -5.07
C GLY A 37 8.85 1.07 -3.86
N ASN A 38 7.76 1.82 -4.01
CA ASN A 38 7.05 2.43 -2.89
C ASN A 38 5.80 1.60 -2.55
N PHE A 39 5.56 1.30 -1.28
CA PHE A 39 4.55 0.30 -0.90
C PHE A 39 3.12 0.61 -1.36
N PHE A 40 2.76 1.90 -1.45
CA PHE A 40 1.47 2.31 -2.02
C PHE A 40 1.34 1.90 -3.49
N HIS A 41 2.32 2.23 -4.32
CA HIS A 41 2.31 1.90 -5.75
C HIS A 41 2.46 0.39 -5.96
N ASP A 42 3.27 -0.29 -5.15
CA ASP A 42 3.38 -1.75 -5.18
C ASP A 42 2.00 -2.40 -5.04
N VAL A 43 1.19 -1.98 -4.06
CA VAL A 43 -0.12 -2.57 -3.84
C VAL A 43 -1.15 -2.06 -4.86
N SER A 44 -1.22 -0.74 -5.03
CA SER A 44 -2.28 -0.07 -5.80
C SER A 44 -2.12 -0.22 -7.30
N GLU A 45 -0.90 -0.18 -7.82
CA GLU A 45 -0.62 -0.14 -9.26
C GLU A 45 -0.07 -1.46 -9.80
N VAL A 46 0.37 -2.37 -8.91
CA VAL A 46 0.92 -3.67 -9.33
C VAL A 46 0.14 -4.85 -8.74
N LEU A 47 0.10 -5.02 -7.41
CA LEU A 47 -0.49 -6.24 -6.80
C LEU A 47 -2.01 -6.34 -6.96
N ILE A 48 -2.77 -5.27 -6.73
CA ILE A 48 -4.22 -5.27 -6.97
C ILE A 48 -4.50 -5.50 -8.46
N PRO A 49 -3.87 -4.76 -9.40
CA PRO A 49 -4.06 -5.01 -10.82
C PRO A 49 -3.64 -6.42 -11.28
N LEU A 50 -2.58 -6.99 -10.71
CA LEU A 50 -2.20 -8.38 -10.91
C LEU A 50 -3.30 -9.32 -10.42
N PHE A 51 -3.78 -9.15 -9.20
CA PHE A 51 -4.87 -9.95 -8.64
C PHE A 51 -6.15 -9.88 -9.50
N LEU A 52 -6.54 -8.69 -9.94
CA LEU A 52 -7.69 -8.47 -10.81
C LEU A 52 -7.55 -9.12 -12.20
N THR A 53 -6.32 -9.23 -12.70
CA THR A 53 -6.04 -9.75 -14.04
C THR A 53 -5.80 -11.25 -14.04
N ALA A 54 -4.92 -11.70 -13.16
CA ALA A 54 -4.45 -13.08 -13.07
C ALA A 54 -5.34 -13.95 -12.17
N GLY A 55 -5.97 -13.39 -11.12
CA GLY A 55 -6.75 -14.17 -10.15
C GLY A 55 -8.03 -14.80 -10.73
N GLN A 56 -8.40 -14.47 -11.97
CA GLN A 56 -9.50 -15.10 -12.71
C GLN A 56 -9.07 -16.35 -13.47
N LEU A 57 -7.76 -16.61 -13.54
CA LEU A 57 -7.17 -17.76 -14.20
C LEU A 57 -6.91 -18.85 -13.15
N ARG A 58 -7.04 -20.12 -13.53
CA ARG A 58 -6.74 -21.24 -12.60
C ARG A 58 -5.25 -21.36 -12.28
N HIS A 59 -4.42 -21.12 -13.29
CA HIS A 59 -2.97 -21.11 -13.22
C HIS A 59 -2.43 -20.14 -14.27
N VAL A 60 -1.29 -19.52 -13.99
CA VAL A 60 -0.69 -18.48 -14.85
C VAL A 60 0.82 -18.47 -14.71
N GLN A 61 1.54 -18.23 -15.80
CA GLN A 61 2.94 -17.85 -15.74
C GLN A 61 3.06 -16.33 -15.70
N LEU A 62 3.63 -15.80 -14.61
CA LEU A 62 3.92 -14.38 -14.50
C LEU A 62 5.19 -14.03 -15.28
N VAL A 63 5.15 -12.95 -16.05
CA VAL A 63 6.26 -12.46 -16.89
C VAL A 63 6.47 -10.96 -16.65
N ALA A 64 7.70 -10.53 -16.35
CA ALA A 64 8.00 -9.12 -16.05
C ALA A 64 8.93 -8.46 -17.09
N SER A 65 8.51 -7.34 -17.70
CA SER A 65 9.29 -6.56 -18.69
C SER A 65 10.34 -5.62 -18.07
N ASP A 66 10.19 -5.27 -16.79
CA ASP A 66 11.09 -4.39 -16.05
C ASP A 66 11.51 -5.07 -14.74
N TYR A 67 11.95 -6.32 -14.84
CA TYR A 67 12.16 -7.23 -13.73
C TYR A 67 13.11 -6.62 -12.68
N GLN A 68 12.59 -6.40 -11.47
CA GLN A 68 13.34 -5.93 -10.31
C GLN A 68 13.44 -7.07 -9.30
N TYR A 69 14.65 -7.65 -9.14
CA TYR A 69 14.87 -8.79 -8.26
C TYR A 69 14.40 -8.53 -6.82
N TYR A 70 14.72 -7.36 -6.26
CA TYR A 70 14.33 -7.02 -4.90
C TYR A 70 12.80 -6.98 -4.71
N TRP A 71 12.06 -6.56 -5.74
CA TRP A 71 10.60 -6.47 -5.70
C TRP A 71 9.99 -7.86 -5.76
N VAL A 72 10.43 -8.68 -6.71
CA VAL A 72 9.96 -10.07 -6.85
C VAL A 72 10.28 -10.88 -5.60
N ALA A 73 11.48 -10.71 -5.02
CA ALA A 73 11.85 -11.36 -3.77
C ALA A 73 10.96 -10.94 -2.60
N LYS A 74 10.64 -9.64 -2.47
CA LYS A 74 9.76 -9.10 -1.42
C LYS A 74 8.35 -9.68 -1.49
N TYR A 75 7.80 -9.87 -2.69
CA TYR A 75 6.42 -10.33 -2.91
C TYR A 75 6.31 -11.80 -3.32
N ARG A 76 7.40 -12.58 -3.25
CA ARG A 76 7.47 -13.96 -3.75
C ARG A 76 6.27 -14.81 -3.33
N ARG A 77 5.92 -14.84 -2.04
CA ARG A 77 4.76 -15.60 -1.55
C ARG A 77 3.43 -15.20 -2.18
N VAL A 78 3.24 -13.90 -2.42
CA VAL A 78 2.03 -13.37 -3.06
C VAL A 78 1.99 -13.76 -4.53
N LEU A 79 3.12 -13.65 -5.23
CA LEU A 79 3.24 -13.99 -6.65
C LEU A 79 3.09 -15.50 -6.88
N ASP A 80 3.72 -16.33 -6.07
CA ASP A 80 3.61 -17.79 -6.16
C ASP A 80 2.19 -18.25 -5.83
N HIS A 81 1.53 -17.63 -4.85
CA HIS A 81 0.13 -17.92 -4.55
C HIS A 81 -0.80 -17.51 -5.70
N LEU A 82 -0.51 -16.39 -6.37
CA LEU A 82 -1.25 -15.93 -7.55
C LEU A 82 -1.06 -16.84 -8.77
N ALA A 83 0.14 -17.41 -8.94
CA ALA A 83 0.45 -18.31 -10.06
C ALA A 83 -0.40 -19.59 -10.05
N GLY A 84 -0.90 -20.00 -8.87
CA GLY A 84 -1.89 -21.06 -8.72
C GLY A 84 -1.33 -22.48 -8.73
N SER A 85 -0.03 -22.68 -9.00
CA SER A 85 0.62 -23.99 -8.88
C SER A 85 2.14 -23.88 -8.64
N PRO A 86 2.78 -24.90 -8.02
CA PRO A 86 4.23 -24.96 -7.88
C PRO A 86 5.00 -25.00 -9.21
N GLU A 87 4.40 -25.55 -10.26
CA GLU A 87 5.03 -25.65 -11.59
C GLU A 87 5.15 -24.29 -12.28
N GLN A 88 4.30 -23.33 -11.91
CA GLN A 88 4.33 -21.95 -12.41
C GLN A 88 4.89 -20.96 -11.36
N ALA A 89 5.45 -21.46 -10.26
CA ALA A 89 6.04 -20.62 -9.24
C ALA A 89 7.22 -19.81 -9.79
N GLY A 90 7.35 -18.57 -9.33
CA GLY A 90 8.34 -17.62 -9.85
C GLY A 90 7.84 -16.75 -11.00
N VAL A 91 8.70 -15.81 -11.40
CA VAL A 91 8.42 -14.80 -12.42
C VAL A 91 9.49 -14.88 -13.50
N VAL A 92 9.08 -15.04 -14.76
CA VAL A 92 9.98 -14.98 -15.91
C VAL A 92 10.41 -13.53 -16.12
N ALA A 93 11.71 -13.26 -16.14
CA ALA A 93 12.24 -11.96 -16.52
C ALA A 93 12.26 -11.86 -18.05
N ALA A 94 11.46 -10.97 -18.64
CA ALA A 94 11.52 -10.66 -20.06
C ALA A 94 12.59 -9.60 -20.35
N ALA A 95 12.75 -8.63 -19.45
CA ALA A 95 13.86 -7.69 -19.42
C ALA A 95 14.07 -7.19 -17.99
N SER A 96 15.27 -6.74 -17.66
CA SER A 96 15.61 -6.17 -16.36
C SER A 96 16.53 -4.97 -16.52
N PRO A 97 16.28 -3.85 -15.82
CA PRO A 97 17.18 -2.70 -15.83
C PRO A 97 18.43 -2.91 -14.95
N SER A 98 18.43 -3.94 -14.09
CA SER A 98 19.48 -4.18 -13.10
C SER A 98 20.32 -5.43 -13.38
N SER A 99 19.92 -6.27 -14.32
CA SER A 99 20.60 -7.53 -14.61
C SER A 99 20.41 -7.94 -16.07
N PRO A 100 21.41 -8.50 -16.75
CA PRO A 100 21.24 -9.06 -18.08
C PRO A 100 20.19 -10.18 -18.06
N VAL A 101 19.34 -10.24 -19.09
CA VAL A 101 18.39 -11.33 -19.32
C VAL A 101 18.82 -12.02 -20.61
N GLU A 102 18.93 -13.35 -20.57
CA GLU A 102 19.29 -14.14 -21.75
C GLU A 102 18.16 -14.06 -22.81
N PRO A 103 18.52 -13.96 -24.10
CA PRO A 103 17.53 -13.92 -25.17
C PRO A 103 16.94 -15.31 -25.40
N THR A 104 15.83 -15.59 -24.70
CA THR A 104 15.11 -16.88 -24.75
C THR A 104 13.70 -16.68 -25.28
N VAL A 105 13.26 -17.53 -26.21
CA VAL A 105 11.89 -17.53 -26.76
C VAL A 105 10.99 -18.40 -25.90
N HIS A 106 10.08 -17.75 -25.17
CA HIS A 106 9.04 -18.42 -24.38
C HIS A 106 7.72 -18.46 -25.16
N CYS A 107 7.15 -19.65 -25.33
CA CYS A 107 5.86 -19.86 -25.98
C CYS A 107 4.77 -20.21 -24.97
N PHE A 108 3.63 -19.53 -25.09
CA PHE A 108 2.48 -19.68 -24.21
C PHE A 108 1.21 -19.97 -25.04
N PRO A 109 0.24 -20.72 -24.50
CA PRO A 109 -1.03 -20.98 -25.20
C PRO A 109 -1.90 -19.73 -25.35
N ALA A 110 -1.73 -18.75 -24.46
CA ALA A 110 -2.38 -17.44 -24.53
C ALA A 110 -1.59 -16.44 -23.67
N ALA A 111 -1.82 -15.14 -23.85
CA ALA A 111 -1.22 -14.10 -23.04
C ALA A 111 -2.19 -12.94 -22.78
N VAL A 112 -2.08 -12.34 -21.59
CA VAL A 112 -2.62 -11.01 -21.28
C VAL A 112 -1.44 -10.08 -21.09
N VAL A 113 -1.42 -8.97 -21.84
CA VAL A 113 -0.37 -7.96 -21.76
C VAL A 113 -0.94 -6.71 -21.09
N GLY A 114 -0.35 -6.34 -19.95
CA GLY A 114 -0.83 -5.25 -19.11
C GLY A 114 -1.83 -5.73 -18.04
N LEU A 115 -2.19 -4.80 -17.15
CA LEU A 115 -2.99 -5.09 -15.96
C LEU A 115 -4.27 -4.26 -15.90
N LYS A 116 -5.32 -4.82 -15.30
CA LYS A 116 -6.59 -4.14 -15.03
C LYS A 116 -6.48 -3.24 -13.80
N TYR A 117 -6.63 -1.92 -13.99
CA TYR A 117 -6.57 -0.95 -12.90
C TYR A 117 -7.97 -0.41 -12.55
N HIS A 118 -8.35 -0.49 -11.28
CA HIS A 118 -9.67 -0.05 -10.78
C HIS A 118 -9.61 1.20 -9.90
N GLY A 119 -8.45 1.86 -9.78
CA GLY A 119 -8.26 3.03 -8.92
C GLY A 119 -7.37 2.76 -7.71
N ASN A 120 -7.22 3.78 -6.86
CA ASN A 120 -6.31 3.74 -5.72
C ASN A 120 -6.79 2.73 -4.67
N LEU A 121 -6.00 1.67 -4.45
CA LEU A 121 -6.31 0.61 -3.48
C LEU A 121 -7.74 0.06 -3.61
N ALA A 122 -8.23 -0.05 -4.85
CA ALA A 122 -9.63 -0.33 -5.14
C ALA A 122 -9.81 -1.58 -6.02
N CYS A 123 -10.88 -2.32 -5.75
CA CYS A 123 -11.43 -3.32 -6.65
C CYS A 123 -12.89 -2.95 -6.93
N ASN A 124 -13.21 -2.61 -8.18
CA ASN A 124 -14.58 -2.34 -8.59
C ASN A 124 -15.28 -3.63 -9.04
N ALA A 125 -16.26 -4.10 -8.27
CA ALA A 125 -17.00 -5.32 -8.55
C ALA A 125 -17.89 -5.24 -9.79
N THR A 126 -18.22 -4.04 -10.29
CA THR A 126 -19.01 -3.87 -11.53
C THR A 126 -18.13 -3.76 -12.78
N ALA A 127 -16.83 -3.51 -12.61
CA ALA A 127 -15.89 -3.44 -13.72
C ALA A 127 -15.32 -4.84 -14.05
N PRO A 128 -15.03 -5.15 -15.32
CA PRO A 128 -14.43 -6.44 -15.70
C PRO A 128 -13.15 -6.73 -14.89
N PRO A 129 -13.02 -7.90 -14.24
CA PRO A 129 -13.72 -9.15 -14.54
C PRO A 129 -15.13 -9.31 -13.94
N GLY A 130 -15.55 -8.40 -13.05
CA GLY A 130 -16.83 -8.46 -12.35
C GLY A 130 -16.77 -9.35 -11.11
N GLY A 131 -17.56 -8.99 -10.09
CA GLY A 131 -17.72 -9.79 -8.88
C GLY A 131 -16.53 -9.81 -7.91
N VAL A 132 -15.43 -9.09 -8.21
CA VAL A 132 -14.24 -9.04 -7.36
C VAL A 132 -14.22 -7.76 -6.52
N THR A 133 -14.09 -7.92 -5.21
CA THR A 133 -14.07 -6.82 -4.23
C THR A 133 -12.70 -6.65 -3.58
N ILE A 134 -12.51 -5.56 -2.84
CA ILE A 134 -11.28 -5.34 -2.06
C ILE A 134 -11.17 -6.32 -0.89
N HIS A 135 -12.29 -6.87 -0.41
CA HIS A 135 -12.30 -7.92 0.59
C HIS A 135 -11.74 -9.23 0.04
N ASP A 136 -11.98 -9.54 -1.24
CA ASP A 136 -11.41 -10.73 -1.90
C ASP A 136 -9.89 -10.60 -2.04
N PHE A 137 -9.40 -9.41 -2.44
CA PHE A 137 -7.96 -9.14 -2.47
C PHE A 137 -7.32 -9.28 -1.09
N ARG A 138 -7.97 -8.78 -0.04
CA ARG A 138 -7.46 -8.90 1.33
C ARG A 138 -7.47 -10.34 1.84
N ARG A 139 -8.49 -11.13 1.48
CA ARG A 139 -8.52 -12.58 1.76
C ARG A 139 -7.35 -13.29 1.07
N PHE A 140 -7.15 -13.02 -0.21
CA PHE A 140 -6.02 -13.54 -0.99
C PHE A 140 -4.67 -13.18 -0.36
N LEU A 141 -4.44 -11.93 0.05
CA LEU A 141 -3.20 -11.54 0.74
C LEU A 141 -2.99 -12.29 2.05
N ARG A 142 -4.07 -12.52 2.82
CA ARG A 142 -3.98 -13.27 4.08
C ARG A 142 -3.64 -14.73 3.85
N GLU A 143 -4.21 -15.35 2.83
CA GLU A 143 -3.89 -16.73 2.44
C GLU A 143 -2.43 -16.84 2.00
N ALA A 144 -1.99 -15.98 1.07
CA ALA A 144 -0.63 -15.94 0.57
C ALA A 144 0.43 -15.76 1.68
N LEU A 145 0.14 -14.89 2.65
CA LEU A 145 1.06 -14.54 3.74
C LEU A 145 0.83 -15.37 5.02
N SER A 146 -0.10 -16.32 4.99
CA SER A 146 -0.48 -17.18 6.12
C SER A 146 -0.87 -16.37 7.37
N LEU A 147 -1.69 -15.33 7.19
CA LEU A 147 -2.21 -14.47 8.25
C LEU A 147 -3.53 -15.05 8.79
N SER A 148 -3.94 -14.63 10.00
CA SER A 148 -5.25 -15.02 10.57
C SER A 148 -6.44 -14.67 9.66
N PRO A 149 -7.64 -15.22 9.85
CA PRO A 149 -8.82 -14.77 9.11
C PRO A 149 -9.19 -13.29 9.35
N LEU A 150 -10.02 -12.71 8.47
CA LEU A 150 -10.54 -11.33 8.59
C LEU A 150 -11.59 -11.14 9.69
N THR A 151 -12.08 -12.24 10.27
CA THR A 151 -13.11 -12.21 11.32
C THR A 151 -12.63 -11.44 12.55
N PRO A 152 -13.54 -10.76 13.28
CA PRO A 152 -13.23 -10.20 14.59
C PRO A 152 -12.57 -11.25 15.49
N ASN A 153 -11.54 -10.85 16.23
CA ASN A 153 -10.90 -11.76 17.19
C ASN A 153 -11.89 -12.12 18.32
N PRO A 154 -11.81 -13.33 18.90
CA PRO A 154 -12.41 -13.59 20.21
C PRO A 154 -11.85 -12.60 21.25
N PRO A 155 -12.59 -12.33 22.34
CA PRO A 155 -12.15 -11.38 23.35
C PRO A 155 -10.74 -11.75 23.88
N PRO A 156 -9.86 -10.77 24.06
CA PRO A 156 -8.48 -11.02 24.48
C PRO A 156 -8.43 -11.71 25.84
N ALA A 157 -7.40 -12.54 26.04
CA ALA A 157 -7.06 -13.06 27.36
C ALA A 157 -6.71 -11.92 28.33
N GLU A 158 -6.77 -12.17 29.64
CA GLU A 158 -6.56 -11.14 30.69
C GLU A 158 -5.21 -10.42 30.63
N ASP A 159 -4.20 -10.97 29.95
CA ASP A 159 -2.87 -10.40 29.72
C ASP A 159 -2.78 -9.52 28.46
N GLN A 160 -3.80 -9.55 27.59
CA GLN A 160 -3.95 -8.76 26.36
C GLN A 160 -4.99 -7.62 26.49
N ARG A 161 -5.31 -7.18 27.71
CA ARG A 161 -6.33 -6.14 27.99
C ARG A 161 -6.15 -4.83 27.21
N ARG A 162 -4.93 -4.52 26.75
CA ARG A 162 -4.65 -3.29 25.99
C ARG A 162 -4.58 -3.56 24.49
N PRO A 163 -5.40 -2.88 23.66
CA PRO A 163 -5.36 -3.02 22.21
C PRO A 163 -4.00 -2.60 21.65
N LEU A 164 -3.53 -3.33 20.63
CA LEU A 164 -2.30 -2.99 19.92
C LEU A 164 -2.53 -1.81 18.98
N LEU A 165 -1.72 -0.77 19.15
CA LEU A 165 -1.59 0.36 18.26
C LEU A 165 -0.23 0.29 17.55
N VAL A 166 -0.24 0.28 16.22
CA VAL A 166 0.96 0.40 15.41
C VAL A 166 1.12 1.85 14.99
N LEU A 167 2.23 2.49 15.38
CA LEU A 167 2.61 3.83 14.94
C LEU A 167 3.65 3.73 13.83
N LEU A 168 3.27 4.16 12.63
CA LEU A 168 4.15 4.16 11.46
C LEU A 168 5.11 5.35 11.53
N SER A 169 6.40 5.05 11.68
CA SER A 169 7.48 6.02 11.77
C SER A 169 8.02 6.41 10.40
N ARG A 170 8.41 7.68 10.26
CA ARG A 170 8.99 8.28 9.05
C ARG A 170 10.24 9.08 9.42
N ARG A 171 11.30 8.99 8.60
CA ARG A 171 12.59 9.68 8.87
C ARG A 171 12.72 11.03 8.19
N ASN A 172 12.28 11.11 6.93
CA ASN A 172 12.56 12.25 6.07
C ASN A 172 11.33 13.16 6.01
N SER A 173 10.55 13.07 4.93
CA SER A 173 9.36 13.87 4.74
C SER A 173 8.21 13.46 5.66
N ARG A 174 7.46 14.46 6.14
CA ARG A 174 6.29 14.30 7.01
C ARG A 174 6.60 13.51 8.29
N ALA A 175 7.85 13.58 8.76
CA ALA A 175 8.25 12.97 10.02
C ALA A 175 7.57 13.64 11.22
N LEU A 176 7.27 12.86 12.26
CA LEU A 176 6.80 13.39 13.53
C LEU A 176 8.00 13.88 14.35
N LEU A 177 8.05 15.19 14.61
CA LEU A 177 9.13 15.81 15.38
C LEU A 177 9.10 15.43 16.86
N ASN A 178 7.94 15.02 17.37
CA ASN A 178 7.73 14.58 18.75
C ASN A 178 7.21 13.12 18.82
N GLU A 179 7.67 12.25 17.91
CA GLU A 179 7.22 10.84 17.80
C GLU A 179 7.28 10.07 19.12
N ALA A 180 8.38 10.22 19.88
CA ALA A 180 8.52 9.54 21.17
C ALA A 180 7.41 9.94 22.15
N ALA A 181 7.08 11.24 22.22
CA ALA A 181 6.01 11.74 23.08
C ALA A 181 4.62 11.28 22.61
N VAL A 182 4.42 11.16 21.30
CA VAL A 182 3.18 10.60 20.72
C VAL A 182 3.02 9.12 21.08
N ALA A 183 4.11 8.35 21.02
CA ALA A 183 4.11 6.95 21.41
C ALA A 183 3.84 6.77 22.92
N GLU A 184 4.48 7.57 23.78
CA GLU A 184 4.21 7.56 25.23
C GLU A 184 2.77 7.95 25.54
N LEU A 185 2.25 8.99 24.90
CA LEU A 185 0.85 9.41 25.06
C LEU A 185 -0.13 8.27 24.72
N ALA A 186 0.12 7.52 23.64
CA ALA A 186 -0.71 6.36 23.30
C ALA A 186 -0.61 5.24 24.35
N ARG A 187 0.55 5.02 24.97
CA ARG A 187 0.72 4.07 26.08
C ARG A 187 -0.08 4.51 27.31
N GLU A 188 -0.05 5.80 27.64
CA GLU A 188 -0.81 6.39 28.75
C GLU A 188 -2.32 6.27 28.54
N VAL A 189 -2.81 6.49 27.31
CA VAL A 189 -4.23 6.35 26.96
C VAL A 189 -4.73 4.90 27.11
N GLY A 190 -3.83 3.92 27.07
CA GLY A 190 -4.15 2.51 27.32
C GLY A 190 -3.86 1.57 26.15
N PHE A 191 -3.09 2.00 25.15
CA PHE A 191 -2.64 1.13 24.07
C PHE A 191 -1.35 0.39 24.44
N ARG A 192 -1.14 -0.78 23.83
CA ARG A 192 0.20 -1.33 23.63
C ARG A 192 0.73 -0.77 22.32
N VAL A 193 1.88 -0.11 22.34
CA VAL A 193 2.38 0.65 21.18
C VAL A 193 3.60 -0.03 20.56
N GLU A 194 3.48 -0.35 19.26
CA GLU A 194 4.58 -0.77 18.40
C GLU A 194 4.93 0.37 17.44
N VAL A 195 6.17 0.87 17.49
CA VAL A 195 6.64 1.91 16.55
C VAL A 195 7.39 1.23 15.40
N ALA A 196 6.93 1.43 14.18
CA ALA A 196 7.44 0.72 13.01
C ALA A 196 8.02 1.68 11.96
N GLY A 197 9.35 1.69 11.83
CA GLY A 197 10.07 2.44 10.81
C GLY A 197 10.25 1.69 9.48
N PRO A 198 10.91 2.30 8.48
CA PRO A 198 11.06 1.76 7.13
C PRO A 198 11.62 0.33 7.06
N GLU A 199 12.52 -0.06 7.95
CA GLU A 199 13.10 -1.40 8.01
C GLU A 199 12.08 -2.48 8.37
N ALA A 200 11.10 -2.13 9.21
CA ALA A 200 9.98 -3.03 9.51
C ALA A 200 9.09 -3.19 8.28
N LEU A 201 8.71 -2.09 7.63
CA LEU A 201 7.84 -2.08 6.44
C LEU A 201 8.45 -2.85 5.25
N ASN A 202 9.78 -2.89 5.14
CA ASN A 202 10.46 -3.66 4.10
C ASN A 202 10.37 -5.18 4.31
N ARG A 203 10.14 -5.64 5.54
CA ARG A 203 9.98 -7.07 5.88
C ARG A 203 8.50 -7.47 5.81
N LEU A 204 7.97 -7.56 4.59
CA LEU A 204 6.54 -7.76 4.31
C LEU A 204 5.90 -8.88 5.15
N GLU A 205 6.48 -10.08 5.13
CA GLU A 205 5.91 -11.24 5.85
C GLU A 205 5.85 -11.02 7.37
N ALA A 206 6.92 -10.48 7.96
CA ALA A 206 6.97 -10.26 9.41
C ALA A 206 6.05 -9.12 9.82
N PHE A 207 6.05 -8.01 9.08
CA PHE A 207 5.30 -6.82 9.46
C PHE A 207 3.81 -6.96 9.19
N SER A 208 3.40 -7.64 8.11
CA SER A 208 1.99 -7.94 7.86
C SER A 208 1.34 -8.74 9.00
N ARG A 209 2.09 -9.65 9.67
CA ARG A 209 1.61 -10.36 10.88
C ARG A 209 1.38 -9.42 12.06
N VAL A 210 2.28 -8.45 12.27
CA VAL A 210 2.12 -7.44 13.33
C VAL A 210 0.87 -6.60 13.07
N VAL A 211 0.73 -6.07 11.85
CA VAL A 211 -0.42 -5.23 11.47
C VAL A 211 -1.72 -6.03 11.49
N ALA A 212 -1.71 -7.31 11.09
CA ALA A 212 -2.88 -8.18 11.16
C ALA A 212 -3.40 -8.42 12.59
N GLY A 213 -2.56 -8.21 13.61
CA GLY A 213 -2.94 -8.25 15.02
C GLY A 213 -3.23 -6.87 15.65
N ALA A 214 -3.07 -5.79 14.89
CA ALA A 214 -3.29 -4.43 15.39
C ALA A 214 -4.77 -4.07 15.41
N ALA A 215 -5.18 -3.34 16.45
CA ALA A 215 -6.52 -2.77 16.57
C ALA A 215 -6.56 -1.33 16.01
N VAL A 216 -5.43 -0.62 16.09
CA VAL A 216 -5.28 0.74 15.57
C VAL A 216 -3.99 0.85 14.75
N LEU A 217 -4.08 1.44 13.57
CA LEU A 217 -2.93 1.86 12.77
C LEU A 217 -2.89 3.39 12.73
N VAL A 218 -1.81 3.98 13.23
CA VAL A 218 -1.56 5.42 13.21
C VAL A 218 -0.40 5.72 12.30
N GLY A 219 -0.51 6.76 11.48
CA GLY A 219 0.62 7.24 10.71
C GLY A 219 0.34 8.57 10.06
N VAL A 220 1.42 9.30 9.75
CA VAL A 220 1.32 10.49 8.90
C VAL A 220 1.09 10.07 7.47
N HIS A 221 0.22 10.79 6.78
CA HIS A 221 -0.17 10.55 5.39
C HIS A 221 1.03 10.16 4.52
N GLY A 222 0.91 9.05 3.81
CA GLY A 222 1.92 8.52 2.91
C GLY A 222 1.91 7.00 2.82
N ALA A 223 2.81 6.44 2.02
CA ALA A 223 2.71 5.05 1.59
C ALA A 223 2.70 3.96 2.68
N GLY A 224 3.25 4.24 3.86
CA GLY A 224 3.16 3.34 4.99
C GLY A 224 1.71 3.04 5.40
N MET A 225 0.78 3.98 5.20
CA MET A 225 -0.64 3.82 5.52
C MET A 225 -1.30 2.67 4.73
N THR A 226 -0.74 2.30 3.58
CA THR A 226 -1.17 1.14 2.79
C THR A 226 -1.17 -0.17 3.58
N ASN A 227 -0.40 -0.26 4.67
CA ASN A 227 -0.45 -1.42 5.57
C ASN A 227 -1.85 -1.68 6.16
N MET A 228 -2.78 -0.73 6.07
CA MET A 228 -4.19 -0.94 6.40
C MET A 228 -4.83 -2.14 5.67
N VAL A 229 -4.31 -2.56 4.50
CA VAL A 229 -4.79 -3.76 3.80
C VAL A 229 -4.69 -5.04 4.66
N PHE A 230 -3.75 -5.09 5.61
CA PHE A 230 -3.55 -6.23 6.50
C PHE A 230 -4.40 -6.18 7.77
N LEU A 231 -5.01 -5.04 8.11
CA LEU A 231 -5.86 -4.91 9.29
C LEU A 231 -7.05 -5.87 9.20
N ARG A 232 -7.67 -6.15 10.36
CA ARG A 232 -8.97 -6.83 10.41
C ARG A 232 -10.10 -5.82 10.22
N GLU A 233 -11.28 -6.30 9.83
CA GLU A 233 -12.47 -5.44 9.76
C GLU A 233 -12.80 -4.84 11.13
N GLY A 234 -13.29 -3.60 11.15
CA GLY A 234 -13.56 -2.85 12.37
C GLY A 234 -12.32 -2.25 13.06
N ALA A 235 -11.10 -2.58 12.63
CA ALA A 235 -9.90 -1.90 13.11
C ALA A 235 -9.89 -0.42 12.70
N VAL A 236 -9.20 0.42 13.47
CA VAL A 236 -9.15 1.87 13.26
C VAL A 236 -7.89 2.26 12.48
N VAL A 237 -8.07 3.09 11.46
CA VAL A 237 -6.99 3.79 10.76
C VAL A 237 -7.07 5.26 11.17
N LEU A 238 -6.10 5.73 11.94
CA LEU A 238 -5.98 7.14 12.33
C LEU A 238 -4.86 7.78 11.51
N GLN A 239 -5.25 8.53 10.47
CA GLN A 239 -4.31 9.25 9.63
C GLN A 239 -4.03 10.64 10.20
N VAL A 240 -2.76 10.96 10.43
CA VAL A 240 -2.32 12.35 10.60
C VAL A 240 -2.20 12.97 9.22
N VAL A 241 -3.02 13.99 8.94
CA VAL A 241 -3.11 14.66 7.64
C VAL A 241 -2.29 15.95 7.69
N PRO A 242 -1.13 16.03 7.00
CA PRO A 242 -0.33 17.24 6.92
C PRO A 242 -1.04 18.39 6.21
N TRP A 243 -0.51 19.60 6.35
CA TRP A 243 -1.08 20.79 5.74
C TRP A 243 -1.07 20.67 4.21
N GLY A 244 -2.16 21.09 3.55
CA GLY A 244 -2.28 21.01 2.08
C GLY A 244 -2.49 19.60 1.51
N LEU A 245 -2.70 18.56 2.33
CA LEU A 245 -2.89 17.18 1.86
C LEU A 245 -4.30 16.61 2.14
N GLN A 246 -5.30 17.47 2.38
CA GLN A 246 -6.65 17.03 2.77
C GLN A 246 -7.33 16.21 1.66
N TRP A 247 -7.23 16.64 0.40
CA TRP A 247 -7.80 15.86 -0.71
C TRP A 247 -7.09 14.52 -0.89
N ALA A 248 -5.75 14.52 -0.80
CA ALA A 248 -4.95 13.32 -0.93
C ALA A 248 -5.26 12.30 0.17
N ALA A 249 -5.42 12.75 1.42
CA ALA A 249 -5.85 11.92 2.54
C ALA A 249 -7.13 11.15 2.24
N MET A 250 -8.15 11.88 1.77
CA MET A 250 -9.43 11.30 1.41
C MET A 250 -9.30 10.30 0.25
N ALA A 251 -8.68 10.72 -0.86
CA ALA A 251 -8.63 9.95 -2.10
C ALA A 251 -7.77 8.68 -2.01
N TYR A 252 -6.68 8.71 -1.23
CA TYR A 252 -5.73 7.60 -1.13
C TYR A 252 -5.99 6.66 0.05
N PHE A 253 -6.63 7.13 1.13
CA PHE A 253 -6.73 6.33 2.35
C PHE A 253 -8.11 6.33 3.00
N GLN A 254 -8.89 7.41 2.95
CA GLN A 254 -10.25 7.37 3.50
C GLN A 254 -11.15 6.41 2.72
N TRP A 255 -11.40 6.69 1.43
CA TRP A 255 -12.31 5.86 0.64
C TRP A 255 -11.86 4.40 0.58
N PRO A 256 -10.56 4.09 0.42
CA PRO A 256 -10.13 2.70 0.46
C PRO A 256 -10.27 2.05 1.85
N ALA A 257 -10.02 2.75 2.96
CA ALA A 257 -10.23 2.20 4.30
C ALA A 257 -11.71 1.86 4.55
N GLU A 258 -12.62 2.76 4.15
CA GLU A 258 -14.07 2.55 4.26
C GLU A 258 -14.52 1.37 3.39
N ALA A 259 -14.04 1.27 2.15
CA ALA A 259 -14.30 0.14 1.27
C ALA A 259 -13.76 -1.21 1.80
N MET A 260 -12.76 -1.15 2.69
CA MET A 260 -12.21 -2.30 3.41
C MET A 260 -12.98 -2.61 4.72
N GLY A 261 -14.05 -1.89 5.05
CA GLY A 261 -14.75 -2.08 6.32
C GLY A 261 -13.91 -1.69 7.55
N LEU A 262 -12.97 -0.77 7.38
CA LEU A 262 -12.16 -0.20 8.46
C LEU A 262 -12.80 1.09 8.98
N GLN A 263 -12.52 1.41 10.24
CA GLN A 263 -12.94 2.68 10.84
C GLN A 263 -11.89 3.75 10.52
N TYR A 264 -12.20 4.70 9.65
CA TYR A 264 -11.26 5.77 9.30
C TYR A 264 -11.43 7.01 10.18
N MET A 265 -10.30 7.61 10.57
CA MET A 265 -10.23 8.83 11.37
C MET A 265 -9.08 9.72 10.87
N GLU A 266 -9.27 11.04 10.98
CA GLU A 266 -8.25 12.02 10.63
C GLU A 266 -7.87 12.87 11.82
N TYR A 267 -6.56 13.05 12.00
CA TYR A 267 -6.00 14.17 12.75
C TYR A 267 -5.48 15.20 11.75
N LYS A 268 -6.27 16.25 11.50
CA LYS A 268 -5.87 17.36 10.63
C LYS A 268 -4.93 18.27 11.41
N VAL A 269 -3.69 18.38 10.93
CA VAL A 269 -2.71 19.26 11.55
C VAL A 269 -3.14 20.72 11.36
N ALA A 270 -2.99 21.52 12.41
CA ALA A 270 -3.07 22.97 12.30
C ALA A 270 -1.80 23.51 11.62
N VAL A 271 -1.86 24.75 11.16
CA VAL A 271 -0.71 25.42 10.51
C VAL A 271 0.50 25.41 11.44
N GLU A 272 0.29 25.71 12.72
CA GLU A 272 1.32 25.81 13.75
C GLU A 272 1.94 24.45 14.13
N GLU A 273 1.30 23.34 13.74
CA GLU A 273 1.83 21.99 13.92
C GLU A 273 2.69 21.55 12.73
N SER A 274 2.70 22.31 11.63
CA SER A 274 3.53 22.04 10.45
C SER A 274 4.76 22.94 10.45
N THR A 275 5.92 22.42 10.06
CA THR A 275 7.13 23.25 9.90
C THR A 275 6.96 24.32 8.82
N LEU A 276 5.95 24.21 7.93
CA LEU A 276 5.66 25.25 6.94
C LEU A 276 5.34 26.61 7.57
N SER A 277 4.84 26.65 8.83
CA SER A 277 4.63 27.91 9.54
C SER A 277 5.93 28.62 9.93
N GLU A 278 7.04 27.90 9.96
CA GLU A 278 8.39 28.44 10.21
C GLU A 278 9.03 28.92 8.89
N ASP A 279 8.68 28.27 7.77
CA ASP A 279 9.28 28.51 6.45
C ASP A 279 8.57 29.62 5.64
N TYR A 280 7.30 29.89 5.92
CA TYR A 280 6.49 30.84 5.15
C TYR A 280 5.77 31.86 6.04
N PRO A 281 5.63 33.13 5.61
CA PRO A 281 4.84 34.09 6.35
C PRO A 281 3.34 33.74 6.30
N PRO A 282 2.53 34.17 7.30
CA PRO A 282 1.13 33.73 7.43
C PRO A 282 0.23 34.02 6.22
N ASP A 283 0.51 35.08 5.48
CA ASP A 283 -0.21 35.52 4.29
C ASP A 283 0.28 34.86 2.99
N HIS A 284 1.36 34.08 3.04
CA HIS A 284 1.88 33.38 1.88
C HIS A 284 0.86 32.34 1.37
N PRO A 285 0.63 32.22 0.06
CA PRO A 285 -0.34 31.27 -0.50
C PRO A 285 -0.14 29.82 -0.05
N VAL A 286 1.10 29.41 0.26
CA VAL A 286 1.39 28.07 0.81
C VAL A 286 0.60 27.77 2.08
N LEU A 287 0.38 28.78 2.92
CA LEU A 287 -0.38 28.68 4.16
C LEU A 287 -1.82 29.17 3.97
N ALA A 288 -2.01 30.31 3.31
CA ALA A 288 -3.30 30.97 3.18
C ALA A 288 -4.25 30.31 2.17
N ASP A 289 -3.73 29.74 1.08
CA ASP A 289 -4.52 29.07 0.04
C ASP A 289 -3.77 27.87 -0.57
N PRO A 290 -3.70 26.73 0.15
CA PRO A 290 -3.03 25.55 -0.36
C PRO A 290 -3.58 25.01 -1.68
N TRP A 291 -4.85 25.27 -1.95
CA TRP A 291 -5.51 24.83 -3.18
C TRP A 291 -4.98 25.57 -4.42
N ALA A 292 -4.63 26.85 -4.28
CA ALA A 292 -3.96 27.59 -5.34
C ALA A 292 -2.60 26.96 -5.71
N ILE A 293 -1.85 26.46 -4.72
CA ILE A 293 -0.57 25.77 -4.96
C ILE A 293 -0.80 24.40 -5.61
N ASP A 294 -1.77 23.62 -5.15
CA ASP A 294 -2.12 22.32 -5.74
C ASP A 294 -2.52 22.43 -7.22
N ARG A 295 -3.22 23.51 -7.60
CA ARG A 295 -3.60 23.77 -9.00
C ARG A 295 -2.43 24.01 -9.95
N LEU A 296 -1.24 24.34 -9.42
CA LEU A 296 -0.02 24.44 -10.22
C LEU A 296 0.56 23.06 -10.58
N GLY A 297 -0.03 21.99 -10.03
CA GLY A 297 0.32 20.61 -10.30
C GLY A 297 1.34 20.04 -9.31
N TYR A 298 1.42 18.71 -9.29
CA TYR A 298 2.20 17.96 -8.30
C TYR A 298 3.71 18.29 -8.32
N ASN A 299 4.25 18.70 -9.46
CA ASN A 299 5.66 19.13 -9.54
C ASN A 299 5.95 20.39 -8.71
N VAL A 300 4.92 21.16 -8.35
CA VAL A 300 5.02 22.34 -7.48
C VAL A 300 4.55 21.99 -6.07
N SER A 301 3.39 21.38 -5.93
CA SER A 301 2.82 21.12 -4.60
C SER A 301 3.46 19.95 -3.86
N GLY A 302 3.99 18.95 -4.56
CA GLY A 302 4.71 17.82 -3.99
C GLY A 302 5.93 18.23 -3.15
N PRO A 303 6.88 19.00 -3.71
CA PRO A 303 8.02 19.51 -2.95
C PRO A 303 7.65 20.29 -1.69
N VAL A 304 6.51 21.01 -1.70
CA VAL A 304 6.05 21.81 -0.56
C VAL A 304 5.32 20.96 0.47
N TYR A 305 4.20 20.34 0.09
CA TYR A 305 3.31 19.68 1.04
C TYR A 305 3.65 18.21 1.28
N THR A 306 4.23 17.53 0.30
CA THR A 306 4.57 16.10 0.45
C THR A 306 5.96 15.91 1.04
N ASP A 307 6.93 16.69 0.57
CA ASP A 307 8.34 16.52 0.93
C ASP A 307 8.88 17.58 1.90
N GLY A 308 8.39 18.81 1.79
CA GLY A 308 8.91 20.00 2.48
C GLY A 308 8.42 20.24 3.89
N GLN A 309 7.55 19.39 4.43
CA GLN A 309 7.01 19.59 5.79
C GLN A 309 7.29 18.41 6.73
N LYS A 310 7.47 18.75 8.01
CA LYS A 310 7.41 17.82 9.15
C LYS A 310 6.31 18.30 10.10
N VAL A 311 5.90 17.43 11.01
CA VAL A 311 4.75 17.67 11.88
C VAL A 311 5.14 17.54 13.35
N ARG A 312 4.76 18.49 14.18
CA ARG A 312 4.81 18.41 15.64
C ARG A 312 3.39 18.39 16.19
N LEU A 313 2.92 17.22 16.62
CA LEU A 313 1.53 17.07 17.08
C LEU A 313 1.30 17.76 18.41
N ASN A 314 0.19 18.47 18.52
CA ASN A 314 -0.36 18.94 19.77
C ASN A 314 -0.89 17.75 20.57
N LEU A 315 -0.18 17.39 21.64
CA LEU A 315 -0.47 16.18 22.43
C LEU A 315 -1.84 16.23 23.11
N THR A 316 -2.33 17.41 23.50
CA THR A 316 -3.67 17.56 24.10
C THR A 316 -4.75 17.22 23.08
N ARG A 317 -4.67 17.80 21.86
CA ARG A 317 -5.63 17.49 20.78
C ARG A 317 -5.49 16.04 20.31
N PHE A 318 -4.27 15.54 20.22
CA PHE A 318 -4.02 14.17 19.77
C PHE A 318 -4.53 13.13 20.78
N ARG A 319 -4.47 13.42 22.09
CA ARG A 319 -5.07 12.58 23.15
C ARG A 319 -6.55 12.32 22.88
N GLU A 320 -7.31 13.34 22.49
CA GLU A 320 -8.74 13.20 22.16
C GLU A 320 -8.96 12.25 20.97
N SER A 321 -8.08 12.30 19.96
CA SER A 321 -8.14 11.39 18.81
C SER A 321 -7.83 9.95 19.21
N LEU A 322 -6.88 9.74 20.13
CA LEU A 322 -6.56 8.40 20.66
C LEU A 322 -7.70 7.84 21.52
N LEU A 323 -8.35 8.68 22.35
CA LEU A 323 -9.52 8.28 23.14
C LEU A 323 -10.72 7.94 22.26
N GLU A 324 -10.94 8.71 21.19
CA GLU A 324 -11.96 8.39 20.18
C GLU A 324 -11.63 7.08 19.45
N ALA A 325 -10.38 6.85 19.05
CA ALA A 325 -9.97 5.59 18.42
C ALA A 325 -10.24 4.39 19.34
N LEU A 326 -9.96 4.52 20.65
CA LEU A 326 -10.25 3.49 21.64
C LEU A 326 -11.75 3.22 21.77
N ARG A 327 -12.59 4.26 21.74
CA ARG A 327 -14.06 4.15 21.82
C ARG A 327 -14.68 3.46 20.59
N ARG A 328 -14.04 3.57 19.43
CA ARG A 328 -14.49 2.93 18.17
C ARG A 328 -14.12 1.45 18.06
N LEU A 329 -13.23 0.95 18.92
CA LEU A 329 -12.90 -0.46 18.91
C LEU A 329 -14.12 -1.30 19.29
N PRO A 330 -14.30 -2.49 18.67
CA PRO A 330 -15.35 -3.42 19.06
C PRO A 330 -15.26 -3.70 20.57
N ARG A 331 -16.37 -3.56 21.29
CA ARG A 331 -16.42 -3.97 22.70
C ARG A 331 -16.34 -5.50 22.77
N PRO A 332 -15.60 -6.06 23.74
CA PRO A 332 -15.72 -7.48 24.02
C PRO A 332 -17.19 -7.79 24.36
N ALA A 333 -17.74 -8.81 23.72
CA ALA A 333 -19.07 -9.34 24.02
C ALA A 333 -19.11 -9.94 25.42
#